data_AF-A0A6V7M2H1-F1
#
_entry.id   AF-A0A6V7M2H1-F1
#
_cell.length_a   1.000
_cell.length_b   1.000
_cell.length_c   1.000
_cell.angle_alpha   90.00
_cell.angle_beta   90.00
_cell.angle_gamma   90.00
#
_symmetry.space_group_name_H-M   'P 1'
#
loop_
_entity.id
_entity.type
_entity.pdbx_description
1 polymer ?
#
loop_
_entity_poly.entity_id
_entity_poly.type
_entity_poly.pdbx_seq_one_letter_code
_entity_poly.pdbx_strand_id
1 'polypeptide(L)' 'VNCVIMRGFNDDELTDFVRLTRDKPIDVRFIEYMPFDGNKWDENKMVSFREMKEIIRREFPDFQALEDPPNSTSK' A
#
# COMPACT_ATOMS: atom_id res chain seq x y z
N VAL A 1 7.83 -2.10 8.24
CA VAL A 1 7.95 -0.77 7.58
C VAL A 1 6.56 -0.24 7.34
N ASN A 2 6.28 1.01 7.73
CA ASN A 2 5.02 1.68 7.41
C ASN A 2 5.29 2.69 6.30
N CYS A 3 4.54 2.63 5.21
CA CYS A 3 4.71 3.49 4.06
C CYS A 3 3.36 4.13 3.70
N VAL A 4 3.31 5.46 3.72
CA VAL A 4 2.13 6.20 3.23
C VAL A 4 2.29 6.34 1.72
N ILE A 5 1.29 5.87 0.97
CA ILE A 5 1.31 5.87 -0.49
C ILE A 5 0.58 7.10 -1.01
N MET A 6 1.26 7.82 -1.90
CA MET A 6 0.81 9.06 -2.51
C MET A 6 0.97 9.00 -4.03
N ARG A 7 -0.10 9.33 -4.75
CA ARG A 7 -0.13 9.34 -6.21
C ARG A 7 0.88 10.34 -6.78
N GLY A 8 1.62 9.91 -7.79
CA GLY A 8 2.63 10.71 -8.48
C GLY A 8 3.84 11.04 -7.60
N PHE A 9 4.03 10.31 -6.50
CA PHE A 9 5.17 10.47 -5.60
C PHE A 9 5.89 9.16 -5.33
N ASN A 10 5.18 8.15 -4.84
CA ASN A 10 5.77 6.84 -4.51
C ASN A 10 4.82 5.66 -4.79
N ASP A 11 3.77 5.87 -5.56
CA ASP A 11 2.82 4.82 -5.95
C ASP A 11 3.40 3.80 -6.94
N ASP A 12 4.45 4.19 -7.68
CA ASP A 12 5.24 3.32 -8.53
C ASP A 12 6.16 2.36 -7.74
N GLU A 13 6.56 2.73 -6.51
CA GLU A 13 7.41 1.88 -5.65
C GLU A 13 6.63 0.74 -4.97
N LEU A 14 5.31 0.65 -5.13
CA LEU A 14 4.47 -0.38 -4.51
C LEU A 14 5.01 -1.79 -4.76
N THR A 15 5.35 -2.12 -6.01
CA THR A 15 5.83 -3.46 -6.35
C THR A 15 7.28 -3.68 -5.93
N ASP A 16 8.10 -2.63 -5.85
CA ASP A 16 9.45 -2.70 -5.31
C ASP A 16 9.45 -3.08 -3.82
N PHE A 17 8.55 -2.48 -3.04
CA PHE A 17 8.37 -2.86 -1.64
C PHE A 17 7.87 -4.31 -1.49
N VAL A 18 7.02 -4.79 -2.40
CA VAL A 18 6.59 -6.20 -2.41
C VAL A 18 7.75 -7.13 -2.77
N ARG A 19 8.62 -6.76 -3.73
CA ARG A 19 9.82 -7.56 -4.04
C ARG A 19 10.77 -7.61 -2.86
N LEU A 20 10.93 -6.50 -2.15
CA LEU A 20 11.82 -6.40 -0.99
C LEU A 20 11.50 -7.42 0.11
N THR A 21 10.22 -7.75 0.31
CA THR A 21 9.80 -8.74 1.33
C THR A 21 10.19 -10.18 0.96
N ARG A 22 10.52 -10.44 -0.30
CA ARG A 22 11.04 -11.76 -0.73
C ARG A 22 12.45 -12.00 -0.19
N ASP A 23 13.28 -10.96 -0.21
CA ASP A 23 14.70 -11.06 0.11
C ASP A 23 14.98 -10.70 1.58
N LYS A 24 14.04 -10.00 2.23
CA LYS A 24 14.19 -9.53 3.62
C LYS A 24 13.00 -9.97 4.47
N PRO A 25 13.24 -10.49 5.70
CA PRO A 25 12.17 -10.84 6.62
C PRO A 25 11.57 -9.58 7.26
N ILE A 26 10.82 -8.82 6.47
CA ILE A 26 10.18 -7.57 6.89
C ILE A 26 8.71 -7.55 6.47
N ASP A 27 7.88 -6.97 7.31
CA ASP A 27 6.50 -6.66 6.96
C ASP A 27 6.40 -5.22 6.43
N VAL A 28 5.73 -5.02 5.30
CA VAL A 28 5.44 -3.68 4.76
C VAL A 28 3.94 -3.41 4.88
N ARG A 29 3.60 -2.27 5.49
CA ARG A 29 2.22 -1.79 5.65
C ARG A 29 2.03 -0.55 4.80
N PHE A 30 1.22 -0.68 3.75
CA PHE A 30 0.81 0.44 2.93
C PHE A 30 -0.37 1.15 3.60
N ILE A 31 -0.26 2.47 3.70
CA ILE A 31 -1.23 3.34 4.38
C ILE A 31 -1.74 4.33 3.34
N GLU A 32 -3.06 4.43 3.22
CA GLU A 32 -3.70 5.42 2.35
C GLU A 32 -3.35 6.83 2.84
N TYR A 33 -2.92 7.69 1.92
CA TYR A 33 -2.74 9.10 2.24
C TYR A 33 -4.09 9.74 2.60
N MET A 34 -4.21 10.22 3.85
CA MET A 34 -5.36 10.98 4.32
C MET A 34 -4.98 12.46 4.44
N PRO A 35 -5.49 13.34 3.55
CA PRO A 35 -5.26 14.78 3.69
C PRO A 35 -5.96 15.34 4.93
N PHE A 36 -5.31 16.27 5.64
CA PHE A 36 -5.91 17.01 6.75
C PHE A 36 -6.49 18.35 6.27
N ASP A 37 -7.53 18.85 6.95
CA ASP A 37 -8.26 20.09 6.62
C ASP A 37 -7.37 21.33 6.46
N GLY A 38 -6.21 21.37 7.12
CA GLY A 38 -5.26 22.49 7.01
C GLY A 38 -4.46 22.54 5.70
N ASN A 39 -4.47 21.46 4.90
CA ASN A 39 -3.55 21.26 3.77
C ASN A 39 -4.24 21.17 2.41
N LYS A 40 -5.39 21.83 2.24
CA LYS A 40 -6.22 21.82 1.00
C LYS A 40 -6.41 20.39 0.48
N TRP A 41 -7.45 19.72 0.97
CA TRP A 41 -7.87 18.37 0.57
C TRP A 41 -7.62 18.08 -0.93
N ASP A 42 -6.55 17.33 -1.22
CA ASP A 42 -6.15 16.96 -2.58
C ASP A 42 -6.35 15.46 -2.74
N GLU A 43 -7.59 15.06 -3.02
CA GLU A 43 -7.97 13.66 -3.26
C GLU A 43 -7.17 13.04 -4.41
N ASN A 44 -6.67 13.85 -5.33
CA ASN A 44 -5.87 13.35 -6.45
C ASN A 44 -4.58 12.68 -5.97
N LYS A 45 -4.11 12.99 -4.75
CA LYS A 45 -2.93 12.36 -4.16
C LYS A 45 -3.22 11.04 -3.46
N MET A 46 -4.49 10.72 -3.21
CA MET A 46 -4.87 9.47 -2.57
C MET A 46 -4.75 8.30 -3.55
N VAL A 47 -4.18 7.20 -3.07
CA VAL A 47 -4.23 5.89 -3.74
C VAL A 47 -4.97 4.95 -2.80
N SER A 48 -6.13 4.45 -3.23
CA SER A 48 -6.97 3.60 -2.38
C SER A 48 -6.40 2.19 -2.23
N PHE A 49 -6.80 1.47 -1.18
CA PHE A 49 -6.49 0.06 -0.96
C PHE A 49 -6.80 -0.79 -2.19
N ARG A 50 -7.97 -0.57 -2.80
CA ARG A 50 -8.39 -1.30 -3.99
C ARG A 50 -7.42 -1.06 -5.14
N GLU A 51 -7.04 0.19 -5.36
CA GLU A 51 -6.11 0.57 -6.42
C GLU A 51 -4.70 0.02 -6.17
N MET A 52 -4.18 0.15 -4.95
CA MET A 52 -2.90 -0.47 -4.56
C MET A 52 -2.91 -1.98 -4.82
N LYS A 53 -4.00 -2.66 -4.44
CA LYS A 53 -4.18 -4.10 -4.67
C LYS A 53 -4.23 -4.44 -6.16
N GLU A 54 -4.89 -3.63 -6.97
CA GLU A 54 -4.93 -3.80 -8.43
C GLU A 54 -3.54 -3.61 -9.06
N ILE A 55 -2.77 -2.60 -8.61
CA ILE A 55 -1.38 -2.37 -9.05
C ILE A 55 -0.51 -3.58 -8.73
N ILE A 56 -0.53 -4.05 -7.48
CA ILE A 56 0.26 -5.21 -7.03
C ILE A 56 -0.13 -6.45 -7.85
N ARG A 57 -1.42 -6.69 -8.08
CA ARG A 57 -1.90 -7.87 -8.83
C ARG A 57 -1.54 -7.88 -10.30
N ARG A 58 -1.33 -6.72 -10.93
CA ARG A 58 -0.85 -6.67 -12.32
C ARG A 58 0.52 -7.32 -12.48
N GLU A 59 1.35 -7.24 -11.45
CA GLU A 59 2.69 -7.83 -11.45
C GLU A 59 2.76 -9.18 -10.74
N PHE A 60 1.94 -9.36 -9.69
CA PHE A 60 1.86 -10.58 -8.90
C PHE A 60 0.44 -11.15 -8.95
N PRO A 61 0.06 -11.90 -10.00
CA PRO A 61 -1.31 -12.41 -10.18
C PRO A 61 -1.78 -13.32 -9.05
N ASP A 62 -0.85 -14.04 -8.42
CA ASP A 62 -1.12 -14.95 -7.31
C ASP A 62 -1.22 -14.23 -5.95
N PHE A 63 -1.18 -12.88 -5.93
CA PHE A 63 -1.31 -12.10 -4.71
C PHE A 63 -2.71 -12.26 -4.08
N GLN A 64 -2.71 -12.87 -2.90
CA GLN A 64 -3.90 -13.15 -2.10
C GLN A 64 -3.69 -12.72 -0.64
N ALA A 65 -4.81 -12.40 0.01
CA ALA A 65 -4.79 -12.12 1.45
C ALA A 65 -4.53 -13.43 2.21
N LEU A 66 -3.71 -13.33 3.26
CA LEU A 66 -3.54 -14.40 4.24
C LEU A 66 -4.63 -14.29 5.30
N GLU A 67 -4.82 -15.36 6.06
CA GLU A 67 -5.74 -15.34 7.20
C GLU A 67 -5.21 -14.41 8.29
N ASP A 68 -6.01 -13.41 8.64
CA ASP A 68 -5.64 -12.43 9.64
C ASP A 68 -5.67 -13.03 11.05
N PRO A 69 -4.66 -12.77 11.90
CA PRO A 69 -4.75 -13.08 13.32
C PRO A 69 -5.87 -12.27 13.99
N PRO A 70 -6.40 -12.70 15.14
CA PRO A 70 -7.58 -12.10 15.79
C PRO A 70 -7.53 -10.59 16.04
N ASN A 71 -6.31 -10.02 16.12
CA ASN A 71 -6.08 -8.60 16.41
C ASN A 71 -5.40 -7.86 15.23
N SER A 72 -5.54 -8.37 14.00
CA SER A 72 -5.01 -7.70 12.81
C SER A 72 -5.78 -6.41 12.54
N THR A 73 -5.04 -5.33 12.28
CA THR A 73 -5.60 -4.04 11.86
C THR A 73 -5.35 -3.74 10.38
N SER A 74 -4.76 -4.69 9.66
CA SER A 74 -4.47 -4.62 8.23
C SER A 74 -5.62 -5.27 7.42
N LYS A 75 -5.69 -4.98 6.11
CA LYS A 75 -6.73 -5.47 5.19
C LYS A 75 -6.10 -5.99 3.90
#